data_AF-A0A7K7R9B8-F1
#
_entry.id   AF-A0A7K7R9B8-F1
#
_cell.length_a   1.000
_cell.length_b   1.000
_cell.length_c   1.000
_cell.angle_alpha   90.00
_cell.angle_beta   90.00
_cell.angle_gamma   90.00
#
_symmetry.space_group_name_H-M   'P 1'
#
loop_
_entity.id
_entity.type
_entity.pdbx_description
1 polymer ?
#
loop_
_entity_poly.entity_id
_entity_poly.type
_entity_poly.pdbx_seq_one_letter_code
_entity_poly.pdbx_strand_id
1 'polypeptide(L)' 'RLCTFLGHPLSAAAVDAVVANASFGAMSQNPMSNFSRSPAFILDPRRGPFLRKG' A
#
# COMPACT_ATOMS: atom_id res chain seq x y z
N ARG A 1 -6.23 -7.06 15.50
CA ARG A 1 -5.36 -8.27 15.52
C ARG A 1 -3.88 -7.91 15.38
N LEU A 2 -3.47 -7.21 14.31
CA LEU A 2 -2.07 -6.75 14.14
C LEU A 2 -1.60 -5.78 15.25
N CYS A 3 -2.37 -4.74 15.58
CA CYS A 3 -2.04 -3.80 16.66
C CYS A 3 -1.81 -4.51 18.01
N THR A 4 -2.67 -5.47 18.35
CA THR A 4 -2.54 -6.29 19.56
C THR A 4 -1.32 -7.21 19.50
N PHE A 5 -1.10 -7.87 18.36
CA PHE A 5 0.04 -8.77 18.15
C PHE A 5 1.37 -8.02 18.29
N LEU A 6 1.45 -6.80 17.76
CA LEU A 6 2.63 -5.94 17.84
C LEU A 6 2.77 -5.22 19.18
N GLY A 7 1.80 -5.35 20.10
CA GLY A 7 1.82 -4.61 21.38
C GLY A 7 1.60 -3.10 21.23
N HIS A 8 1.07 -2.65 20.10
CA HIS A 8 0.86 -1.23 19.78
C HIS A 8 -0.64 -0.95 19.55
N PRO A 9 -1.44 -0.73 20.61
CA PRO A 9 -2.84 -0.36 20.45
C PRO A 9 -2.96 1.02 19.78
N LEU A 10 -3.93 1.14 18.88
CA LEU A 10 -4.24 2.37 18.14
C LEU A 10 -5.62 2.88 18.54
N SER A 11 -5.83 4.20 18.47
CA SER A 11 -7.16 4.80 18.56
C SER A 11 -8.01 4.39 17.36
N ALA A 12 -9.34 4.48 17.48
CA ALA A 12 -10.24 4.18 16.37
C ALA A 12 -9.91 5.00 15.12
N ALA A 13 -9.70 6.32 15.27
CA ALA A 13 -9.31 7.20 14.18
C ALA A 13 -7.97 6.80 13.53
N ALA A 14 -7.00 6.33 14.31
CA ALA A 14 -5.73 5.85 13.78
C ALA A 14 -5.90 4.53 13.01
N VAL A 15 -6.77 3.63 13.47
CA VAL A 15 -7.13 2.41 12.74
C VAL A 15 -7.79 2.76 11.41
N ASP A 16 -8.75 3.69 11.40
CA ASP A 16 -9.44 4.13 10.18
C ASP A 16 -8.46 4.73 9.17
N ALA A 17 -7.50 5.54 9.64
CA ALA A 17 -6.44 6.08 8.80
C ALA A 17 -5.56 4.98 8.19
N VAL A 18 -5.19 3.95 8.96
CA VAL A 18 -4.43 2.80 8.43
C VAL A 18 -5.24 2.07 7.37
N VAL A 19 -6.53 1.79 7.62
CA VAL A 19 -7.40 1.10 6.66
C VAL A 19 -7.53 1.89 5.36
N ALA A 20 -7.75 3.21 5.45
CA ALA A 20 -7.86 4.06 4.27
C ALA A 20 -6.56 4.07 3.43
N ASN A 21 -5.41 4.24 4.08
CA ASN A 21 -4.11 4.32 3.39
C ASN A 21 -3.61 2.96 2.88
N ALA A 22 -3.97 1.86 3.53
CA ALA A 22 -3.62 0.51 3.11
C ALA A 22 -4.61 -0.10 2.11
N SER A 23 -5.64 0.65 1.70
CA SER A 23 -6.57 0.21 0.66
C SER A 23 -5.86 0.07 -0.69
N PHE A 24 -6.31 -0.86 -1.53
CA PHE A 24 -5.77 -1.04 -2.88
C PHE A 24 -5.84 0.26 -3.70
N GLY A 25 -6.95 0.99 -3.59
CA GLY A 25 -7.11 2.30 -4.24
C GLY A 25 -6.02 3.28 -3.84
N ALA A 26 -5.79 3.47 -2.53
CA ALA A 26 -4.75 4.38 -2.05
C ALA A 26 -3.34 3.91 -2.44
N MET A 27 -3.04 2.61 -2.24
CA MET A 27 -1.70 2.07 -2.50
C MET A 27 -1.36 2.03 -3.99
N SER A 28 -2.33 1.79 -4.88
CA SER A 28 -2.12 1.77 -6.33
C SER A 28 -1.76 3.15 -6.90
N GLN A 29 -2.20 4.23 -6.24
CA GLN A 29 -1.89 5.60 -6.64
C GLN A 29 -0.66 6.19 -5.93
N ASN A 30 -0.16 5.57 -4.86
CA ASN A 30 1.00 6.06 -4.13
C ASN A 30 2.32 5.56 -4.77
N PRO A 31 3.18 6.45 -5.32
CA PRO A 31 4.44 6.06 -5.96
C PRO A 31 5.44 5.33 -5.07
N MET A 32 5.30 5.47 -3.75
CA MET A 32 6.16 4.79 -2.77
C MET A 32 5.72 3.35 -2.50
N SER A 33 4.51 2.95 -2.90
CA SER A 33 3.99 1.60 -2.70
C SER A 33 3.65 0.86 -4.00
N ASN A 34 3.36 1.57 -5.10
CA ASN A 34 2.95 0.96 -6.37
C ASN A 34 4.12 0.57 -7.30
N PHE A 35 5.36 0.79 -6.87
CA PHE A 35 6.60 0.48 -7.61
C PHE A 35 6.81 1.28 -8.91
N SER A 36 6.07 2.37 -9.14
CA SER A 36 6.23 3.19 -10.36
C SER A 36 7.59 3.90 -10.44
N ARG A 37 8.32 4.01 -9.33
CA ARG A 37 9.69 4.56 -9.27
C ARG A 37 10.79 3.53 -9.53
N SER A 38 10.42 2.26 -9.73
CA SER A 38 11.40 1.22 -10.03
C SER A 38 12.02 1.45 -11.42
N PRO A 39 13.32 1.21 -11.61
CA PRO A 39 13.93 1.19 -12.93
C PRO A 39 13.21 0.22 -13.89
N ALA A 40 13.08 0.61 -15.16
CA ALA A 40 12.33 -0.16 -16.15
C ALA A 40 12.89 -1.57 -16.42
N PHE A 41 14.17 -1.82 -16.12
CA PHE A 41 14.77 -3.15 -16.23
C PHE A 41 14.35 -4.10 -15.09
N ILE A 42 13.83 -3.57 -13.98
CA ILE A 42 13.27 -4.34 -12.86
C ILE A 42 11.76 -4.51 -13.06
N LEU A 43 11.06 -3.41 -13.37
CA LEU A 43 9.62 -3.40 -13.60
C LEU A 43 9.28 -2.51 -14.81
N ASP A 44 8.89 -3.12 -15.93
CA ASP A 44 8.48 -2.38 -17.12
C ASP A 44 7.00 -1.95 -17.02
N PRO A 45 6.70 -0.65 -16.81
CA PRO A 45 5.33 -0.18 -16.64
C PRO A 45 4.48 -0.36 -17.90
N ARG A 46 5.09 -0.56 -19.07
CA ARG A 46 4.37 -0.78 -20.33
C ARG A 46 3.73 -2.16 -20.41
N ARG A 47 4.17 -3.11 -19.59
CA ARG A 47 3.60 -4.46 -19.50
C ARG A 47 2.45 -4.56 -18.50
N GLY A 48 2.23 -3.49 -17.72
CA GLY A 48 1.17 -3.38 -16.73
C GLY A 48 1.67 -2.88 -15.38
N PRO A 49 0.75 -2.43 -14.50
CA PRO A 49 1.10 -1.99 -13.15
C PRO A 49 1.41 -3.18 -12.23
N PHE A 50 2.26 -2.94 -11.24
CA PHE A 50 2.56 -3.92 -10.19
C PHE A 50 1.29 -4.29 -9.40
N LEU A 51 0.54 -3.28 -8.95
CA LEU A 51 -0.75 -3.44 -8.29
C LEU A 51 -1.86 -3.52 -9.35
N ARG A 52 -2.08 -4.73 -9.89
CA ARG A 52 -3.00 -4.97 -11.03
C ARG A 52 -4.45 -5.21 -10.62
N LYS A 53 -4.68 -6.02 -9.57
CA LYS A 53 -5.99 -6.32 -8.97
C LYS A 53 -5.79 -6.63 -7.48
N GLY A 54 -6.68 -6.14 -6.64
CA GLY A 54 -6.68 -6.30 -5.19
C GLY A 54 -7.83 -5.52 -4.58
#